data_AF-A0A8X6UJF9-F1
#
_entry.id   AF-A0A8X6UJF9-F1
#
_cell.length_a   1.000
_cell.length_b   1.000
_cell.length_c   1.000
_cell.angle_alpha   90.00
_cell.angle_beta   90.00
_cell.angle_gamma   90.00
#
_symmetry.space_group_name_H-M   'P 1'
#
loop_
_entity.id
_entity.type
_entity.pdbx_description
1 polymer ?
#
loop_
_entity_poly.entity_id
_entity_poly.type
_entity_poly.pdbx_seq_one_letter_code
_entity_poly.pdbx_strand_id
1 'polypeptide(L)'
;MKRENVLEYGYQTYQVASQTNFNKLERVQLSSTRIIMGFRSCYPKAIVLFEVDLQPLSLRRQTNSTKYNAKLKNLWSFNKTSKFVQQWTSNQRLKKDNPISVVWKSGFIGF
;
A
#
# COMPACT_ATOMS: atom_id res chain seq x y z
N MET A 1 16.27 8.95 -18.40
CA MET A 1 14.93 8.35 -18.35
C MET A 1 14.71 7.81 -16.93
N LYS A 2 13.91 8.48 -16.09
CA LYS A 2 13.61 7.97 -14.74
C LYS A 2 12.79 6.69 -14.89
N ARG A 3 13.26 5.58 -14.31
CA ARG A 3 12.49 4.33 -14.25
C ARG A 3 11.29 4.57 -13.34
N GLU A 4 10.14 4.88 -13.94
CA GLU A 4 8.88 4.86 -13.20
C GLU A 4 8.66 3.42 -12.74
N ASN A 5 8.59 3.25 -11.43
CA ASN A 5 8.57 1.93 -10.81
C ASN A 5 7.22 1.30 -11.19
N VAL A 6 7.19 0.08 -11.74
CA VAL A 6 5.94 -0.63 -12.12
C VAL A 6 4.90 -0.64 -10.99
N LEU A 7 5.38 -0.56 -9.74
CA LEU A 7 4.56 -0.44 -8.53
C LEU A 7 3.69 0.83 -8.47
N GLU A 8 4.06 1.90 -9.17
CA GLU A 8 3.35 3.18 -9.19
C GLU A 8 1.97 3.05 -9.87
N TYR A 9 1.87 2.18 -10.88
CA TYR A 9 0.60 1.87 -11.55
C TYR A 9 -0.23 0.83 -10.79
N GLY A 10 0.40 -0.17 -10.21
CA GLY A 10 -0.29 -1.24 -9.47
C GLY A 10 -0.82 -0.84 -8.10
N TYR A 11 -0.35 0.28 -7.54
CA TYR A 11 -0.71 0.73 -6.19
C TYR A 11 -2.22 0.98 -6.03
N GLN A 12 -2.88 1.50 -7.06
CA GLN A 12 -4.33 1.74 -7.03
C GLN A 12 -5.12 0.42 -7.00
N THR A 13 -4.69 -0.59 -7.77
CA THR A 13 -5.27 -1.93 -7.75
C THR A 13 -5.07 -2.58 -6.38
N TYR A 14 -3.92 -2.35 -5.75
CA TYR A 14 -3.63 -2.82 -4.40
C TYR A 14 -4.49 -2.14 -3.32
N GLN A 15 -5.12 -1.00 -3.58
CA GLN A 15 -6.04 -0.37 -2.62
C GLN A 15 -7.46 -0.96 -2.70
N VAL A 16 -7.85 -1.52 -3.86
CA VAL A 16 -9.22 -2.00 -4.13
C VAL A 16 -9.37 -3.52 -3.90
N ALA A 17 -8.29 -4.21 -3.55
CA ALA A 17 -8.35 -5.64 -3.27
C ALA A 17 -9.26 -5.97 -2.06
N SER A 18 -9.87 -7.16 -2.06
CA SER A 18 -10.75 -7.59 -0.96
C SER A 18 -9.95 -7.97 0.28
N GLN A 19 -10.56 -7.85 1.47
CA GLN A 19 -9.94 -8.27 2.73
C GLN A 19 -9.49 -9.73 2.71
N THR A 20 -10.29 -10.62 2.08
CA THR A 20 -9.94 -12.03 1.92
C THR A 20 -8.65 -12.23 1.11
N ASN A 21 -8.45 -11.45 0.06
CA ASN A 21 -7.23 -11.51 -0.73
C ASN A 21 -6.02 -10.95 0.04
N PHE A 22 -6.21 -9.94 0.89
CA PHE A 22 -5.15 -9.47 1.78
C PHE A 22 -4.74 -10.52 2.79
N ASN A 23 -5.69 -11.20 3.43
CA ASN A 23 -5.38 -12.25 4.39
C ASN A 23 -4.59 -13.39 3.73
N LYS A 24 -4.90 -13.73 2.46
CA LYS A 24 -4.11 -14.70 1.67
C LYS A 24 -2.70 -14.19 1.41
N LEU A 25 -2.55 -12.93 0.98
CA LEU A 25 -1.26 -12.30 0.73
C LEU A 25 -0.38 -12.23 1.99
N GLU A 26 -0.96 -11.89 3.13
CA GLU A 26 -0.24 -11.83 4.40
C GLU A 26 0.28 -13.21 4.82
N ARG A 27 -0.54 -14.26 4.67
CA ARG A 27 -0.10 -15.64 4.89
C ARG A 27 1.05 -16.04 3.96
N VAL A 28 0.99 -15.67 2.69
CA VAL A 28 2.07 -15.94 1.72
C VAL A 28 3.35 -15.21 2.15
N GLN A 29 3.26 -13.93 2.54
CA GLN A 29 4.41 -13.16 3.00
C GLN A 29 5.05 -13.78 4.24
N LEU A 30 4.26 -14.17 5.24
CA LEU A 30 4.77 -14.83 6.46
C LEU A 30 5.42 -16.18 6.14
N SER A 31 4.84 -16.96 5.22
CA SER A 31 5.44 -18.22 4.75
C SER A 31 6.78 -17.98 4.07
N SER A 32 6.85 -17.03 3.13
CA SER A 32 8.09 -16.67 2.44
C SER A 32 9.16 -16.16 3.40
N THR A 33 8.77 -15.33 4.37
CA THR A 33 9.64 -14.85 5.45
C THR A 33 10.27 -16.01 6.22
N ARG A 34 9.46 -16.99 6.64
CA ARG A 34 9.95 -18.17 7.36
C ARG A 34 10.95 -18.97 6.54
N ILE A 35 10.67 -19.15 5.25
CA ILE A 35 11.57 -19.85 4.32
C ILE A 35 12.91 -19.09 4.22
N ILE A 36 12.88 -17.77 3.99
CA ILE A 36 14.09 -16.95 3.88
C ILE A 36 14.89 -16.96 5.18
N MET A 37 14.25 -16.84 6.34
CA MET A 37 14.91 -16.88 7.64
C MET A 37 15.47 -18.27 7.96
N GLY A 38 14.77 -19.34 7.57
CA GLY A 38 15.26 -20.71 7.64
C GLY A 38 16.49 -20.91 6.76
N PHE A 39 16.50 -20.36 5.54
CA PHE A 39 17.67 -20.36 4.65
C PHE A 39 18.87 -19.59 5.23
N ARG A 40 18.63 -18.55 6.03
CA ARG A 40 19.68 -17.83 6.74
C ARG A 40 20.23 -18.58 7.96
N SER A 41 19.82 -19.84 8.17
CA SER A 41 20.15 -20.66 9.34
C SER A 41 19.83 -19.94 10.66
N CYS A 42 18.77 -19.13 10.69
CA CYS A 42 18.32 -18.48 11.92
C CYS A 42 17.68 -19.50 12.87
N TYR A 43 18.00 -19.36 14.16
CA TYR A 43 17.37 -20.16 15.21
C TYR A 43 15.85 -19.94 15.24
N PRO A 44 15.03 -20.95 15.62
CA PRO A 44 13.57 -20.81 15.69
C PRO A 44 13.10 -19.58 16.49
N LYS A 45 13.83 -19.23 17.56
CA LYS A 45 13.55 -18.04 18.38
C LYS A 45 13.69 -16.72 17.61
N ALA A 46 14.66 -16.63 16.70
CA ALA A 46 14.87 -15.44 15.87
C ALA A 46 13.78 -15.31 14.78
N ILE A 47 13.27 -16.44 14.27
CA ILE A 47 12.15 -16.45 13.33
C ILE A 47 10.89 -15.92 14.02
N VAL A 48 10.58 -16.41 15.22
CA VAL A 48 9.42 -15.96 16.00
C VAL A 48 9.50 -14.48 16.34
N LEU A 49 10.67 -13.99 16.78
CA LEU A 49 10.85 -12.55 17.00
C LEU A 49 10.58 -11.74 15.72
N PHE A 50 11.14 -12.17 14.59
CA PHE A 50 10.96 -11.48 13.32
C PHE A 50 9.50 -11.46 12.85
N GLU A 51 8.76 -12.55 13.04
CA GLU A 51 7.33 -12.60 12.72
C GLU A 51 6.50 -11.64 13.58
N VAL A 52 6.82 -11.53 14.87
CA VAL A 52 6.13 -10.61 15.80
C VAL A 52 6.47 -9.15 15.50
N ASP A 53 7.71 -8.86 15.12
CA ASP A 53 8.14 -7.51 14.72
C ASP A 53 7.60 -7.10 13.34
N LEU A 54 7.09 -8.05 12.56
CA LEU A 54 6.53 -7.79 11.24
C LEU A 54 5.16 -7.11 11.38
N GLN A 55 5.13 -5.81 11.08
CA GLN A 55 3.87 -5.08 11.07
C GLN A 55 2.81 -5.73 10.16
N PRO A 56 1.53 -5.77 10.58
CA PRO A 56 0.44 -6.27 9.75
C PRO A 56 0.42 -5.62 8.36
N LEU A 57 0.06 -6.40 7.35
CA LEU A 57 0.03 -5.93 5.96
C LEU A 57 -0.95 -4.76 5.78
N SER A 58 -2.03 -4.74 6.55
CA SER A 58 -3.02 -3.65 6.59
C SER A 58 -2.39 -2.32 7.00
N LEU A 59 -1.61 -2.32 8.08
CA LEU A 59 -0.94 -1.13 8.63
C LEU A 59 0.12 -0.62 7.66
N ARG A 60 0.98 -1.52 7.15
CA ARG A 60 2.00 -1.19 6.15
C ARG A 60 1.38 -0.58 4.88
N ARG A 61 0.25 -1.12 4.43
CA ARG A 61 -0.50 -0.56 3.29
C ARG A 61 -0.99 0.85 3.56
N GLN A 62 -1.56 1.12 4.74
CA GLN A 62 -2.05 2.45 5.11
C GLN A 62 -0.89 3.46 5.12
N THR A 63 0.23 3.13 5.77
CA THR A 63 1.43 4.00 5.77
C THR A 63 1.96 4.25 4.36
N ASN A 64 2.02 3.21 3.52
CA ASN A 64 2.45 3.34 2.14
C ASN A 64 1.46 4.18 1.30
N SER A 65 0.17 4.16 1.64
CA SER A 65 -0.85 4.99 0.99
C SER A 65 -0.63 6.45 1.26
N THR A 66 -0.39 6.79 2.52
CA THR A 66 -0.09 8.16 2.92
C THR A 66 1.17 8.66 2.23
N LYS A 67 2.25 7.86 2.22
CA LYS A 67 3.50 8.19 1.51
C LYS A 67 3.28 8.39 0.01
N TYR A 68 2.51 7.50 -0.61
CA TYR A 68 2.20 7.57 -2.04
C TYR A 68 1.39 8.82 -2.40
N ASN A 69 0.37 9.13 -1.60
CA ASN A 69 -0.44 10.33 -1.81
C ASN A 69 0.36 11.62 -1.60
N ALA A 70 1.25 11.67 -0.61
CA ALA A 70 2.17 12.79 -0.42
C ALA A 70 3.10 12.97 -1.63
N LYS A 71 3.65 11.87 -2.16
CA LYS A 71 4.46 11.88 -3.38
C LYS A 71 3.67 12.39 -4.58
N LEU A 72 2.44 11.89 -4.78
CA LEU A 72 1.57 12.34 -5.86
C LEU A 72 1.27 13.84 -5.77
N LYS A 73 0.95 14.35 -4.57
CA LYS A 73 0.72 15.79 -4.35
C LYS A 73 1.94 16.62 -4.76
N ASN A 74 3.15 16.16 -4.44
CA ASN A 74 4.40 16.85 -4.80
C ASN A 74 4.73 16.81 -6.30
N LEU A 75 4.15 15.86 -7.06
CA LEU A 75 4.36 15.75 -8.50
C LEU A 75 3.51 16.73 -9.33
N TRP A 76 2.51 17.38 -8.70
CA TRP A 76 1.67 18.42 -9.32
C TRP A 76 1.15 18.02 -10.72
N SER A 77 1.00 18.96 -11.66
CA SER A 77 0.43 18.73 -12.99
C SER A 77 1.38 18.02 -13.97
N PHE A 78 2.65 17.83 -13.60
CA PHE A 78 3.65 17.19 -14.45
C PHE A 78 3.41 15.68 -14.62
N ASN A 79 2.75 15.05 -13.64
CA ASN A 79 2.41 13.63 -13.69
C ASN A 79 0.92 13.43 -14.06
N LYS A 80 0.65 12.56 -15.04
CA LYS A 80 -0.72 12.27 -15.52
C LYS A 80 -1.65 11.77 -14.40
N THR A 81 -1.15 10.89 -13.53
CA THR A 81 -1.91 10.35 -12.40
C THR A 81 -2.20 11.43 -11.37
N SER A 82 -1.22 12.26 -11.03
CA SER A 82 -1.43 13.41 -10.13
C SER A 82 -2.47 14.39 -10.69
N LYS A 83 -2.35 14.77 -11.97
CA LYS A 83 -3.34 15.64 -12.66
C LYS A 83 -4.74 15.03 -12.65
N PHE A 84 -4.86 13.74 -12.95
CA PHE A 84 -6.13 13.00 -12.91
C PHE A 84 -6.77 12.99 -11.52
N VAL A 85 -5.94 12.82 -10.48
CA VAL A 85 -6.39 12.82 -9.08
C VAL A 85 -6.69 14.24 -8.56
N GLN A 86 -6.01 15.28 -9.04
CA GLN A 86 -6.35 16.67 -8.70
C GLN A 86 -7.70 17.10 -9.31
N GLN A 87 -8.01 16.63 -10.51
CA GLN A 87 -9.31 16.88 -11.18
C GLN A 87 -10.44 15.99 -10.65
N TRP A 88 -10.21 15.25 -9.57
CA TRP A 88 -11.10 14.22 -9.06
C TRP A 88 -12.23 14.82 -8.21
N THR A 89 -13.34 15.18 -8.87
CA THR A 89 -14.56 15.67 -8.21
C THR A 89 -15.37 14.53 -7.56
N SER A 90 -16.10 14.85 -6.48
CA SER A 90 -16.83 13.88 -5.64
C SER A 90 -18.04 13.20 -6.28
N ASN A 91 -18.46 13.67 -7.45
CA ASN A 91 -19.78 13.35 -7.99
C ASN A 91 -19.81 12.09 -8.88
N GLN A 92 -18.67 11.43 -9.11
CA GLN A 92 -18.66 10.20 -9.92
C GLN A 92 -18.85 8.96 -9.03
N ARG A 93 -19.69 8.04 -9.49
CA ARG A 93 -20.07 6.82 -8.75
C ARG A 93 -18.88 5.91 -8.41
N LEU A 94 -17.88 5.80 -9.29
CA LEU A 94 -16.64 5.04 -9.04
C LEU A 94 -15.71 5.70 -8.00
N LYS A 95 -16.05 6.93 -7.58
CA LYS A 95 -15.23 7.79 -6.71
C LYS A 95 -15.80 7.90 -5.30
N LYS A 96 -17.06 7.52 -5.08
CA LYS A 96 -17.71 7.54 -3.77
C LYS A 96 -17.17 6.37 -2.93
N ASP A 97 -16.67 6.67 -1.73
CA ASP A 97 -16.21 5.69 -0.73
C ASP A 97 -15.02 4.78 -1.13
N ASN A 98 -14.29 5.13 -2.19
CA ASN A 98 -13.03 4.46 -2.54
C ASN A 98 -11.91 4.88 -1.57
N PRO A 99 -11.06 3.94 -1.07
CA PRO A 99 -9.90 4.26 -0.23
C PRO A 99 -9.03 5.42 -0.73
N ILE A 100 -8.85 5.54 -2.05
CA ILE A 100 -8.09 6.65 -2.66
C ILE A 100 -8.81 7.99 -2.45
N SER A 101 -10.13 8.03 -2.64
CA SER A 101 -10.90 9.28 -2.47
C SER A 101 -11.02 9.68 -1.01
N VAL A 102 -11.12 8.71 -0.09
CA VAL A 102 -11.11 8.96 1.36
C VAL A 102 -9.77 9.57 1.77
N VAL A 103 -8.63 8.97 1.43
CA VAL A 103 -7.31 9.48 1.83
C VAL A 103 -6.96 10.80 1.14
N TRP A 104 -7.41 11.01 -0.10
CA TRP A 104 -7.17 12.25 -0.84
C TRP A 104 -7.93 13.44 -0.25
N LYS A 105 -9.23 13.27 0.07
CA LYS A 105 -10.09 14.31 0.66
C LYS A 105 -9.72 14.63 2.10
N SER A 106 -9.42 13.61 2.90
CA SER A 106 -9.22 13.78 4.35
C SER A 106 -7.88 14.39 4.72
N GLY A 107 -6.92 14.49 3.79
CA GLY A 107 -5.69 15.23 4.04
C GLY A 107 -4.92 14.83 5.29
N PHE A 108 -5.13 13.61 5.83
CA PHE A 108 -4.84 13.16 7.21
C PHE A 108 -6.05 13.29 8.15
N ILE A 109 -6.85 12.23 8.28
CA ILE A 109 -7.65 11.99 9.48
C ILE A 109 -7.37 10.56 9.92
N GLY A 110 -6.78 10.42 11.10
CA GLY A 110 -6.40 9.16 11.69
C GLY A 110 -7.60 8.26 11.96
N PHE A 111 -7.38 6.97 11.74
CA PHE A 111 -8.00 5.87 12.46
C PHE A 111 -6.86 5.05 13.05
#